data_AF-A0A3R6YQR4-F1
#
_entry.id   AF-A0A3R6YQR4-F1
#
_cell.length_a   1.000
_cell.length_b   1.000
_cell.length_c   1.000
_cell.angle_alpha   90.00
_cell.angle_beta   90.00
_cell.angle_gamma   90.00
#
_symmetry.space_group_name_H-M   'P 1'
#
loop_
_entity.id
_entity.type
_entity.pdbx_description
1 polymer ?
#
loop_
_entity_poly.entity_id
_entity_poly.type
_entity_poly.pdbx_seq_one_letter_code
_entity_poly.pdbx_strand_id
1 'polypeptide(L)'
;VMDELDMLDAAKRFSNVQCVSQMALLQKQLAHLVHEVKEEDTIDRMQFEKAQVDAPRKQRQSNVTTISSPRESPHAATEYTPNAFLRTMGPHVSRIKHELSVVQDKLESMTEHWHEVAVYLGESSATPSDYALGLLHRFMLDVKLAYRALVSKGVIRATSIGSSTNVGDRIATVLGAATVLAQRQRNLEVTFPWAKVAYLQPTSVVRPGDRVVCRQFGRGIVTATR
;
A
#
# COMPACT_ATOMS: atom_id res chain seq x y z
N VAL A 1 -9.66 -6.41 19.38
CA VAL A 1 -8.50 -5.50 19.53
C VAL A 1 -7.14 -6.19 19.44
N MET A 2 -6.75 -7.15 20.30
CA MET A 2 -5.41 -7.79 20.13
C MET A 2 -5.30 -8.65 18.87
N ASP A 3 -6.36 -9.36 18.50
CA ASP A 3 -6.41 -10.17 17.27
C ASP A 3 -6.49 -9.30 16.00
N GLU A 4 -6.91 -8.03 16.13
CA GLU A 4 -6.99 -7.07 15.00
C GLU A 4 -5.61 -6.54 14.58
N LEU A 5 -4.57 -6.82 15.37
CA LEU A 5 -3.19 -6.35 15.15
C LEU A 5 -2.22 -7.50 14.85
N ASP A 6 -2.72 -8.68 14.48
CA ASP A 6 -1.87 -9.84 14.17
C ASP A 6 -0.89 -9.59 13.01
N MET A 7 -1.27 -8.73 12.06
CA MET A 7 -0.41 -8.33 10.95
C MET A 7 0.74 -7.41 11.38
N LEU A 8 0.74 -6.89 12.61
CA LEU A 8 1.77 -5.96 13.10
C LEU A 8 3.15 -6.62 13.21
N ASP A 9 3.23 -7.91 13.57
CA ASP A 9 4.53 -8.62 13.65
C ASP A 9 5.20 -8.75 12.27
N ALA A 10 4.40 -8.88 11.22
CA ALA A 10 4.89 -8.87 9.84
C ALA A 10 5.21 -7.45 9.39
N ALA A 11 4.30 -6.50 9.60
CA ALA A 11 4.42 -5.13 9.12
C ALA A 11 5.66 -4.40 9.67
N LYS A 12 6.01 -4.60 10.94
CA LYS A 12 7.21 -3.97 11.54
C LYS A 12 8.54 -4.40 10.91
N ARG A 13 8.56 -5.48 10.12
CA ARG A 13 9.77 -5.95 9.43
C ARG A 13 10.05 -5.15 8.15
N PHE A 14 9.08 -4.36 7.69
CA PHE A 14 9.17 -3.59 6.46
C PHE A 14 9.19 -2.09 6.79
N SER A 15 10.26 -1.44 6.34
CA SER A 15 10.44 0.00 6.48
C SER A 15 10.05 0.68 5.17
N ASN A 16 9.08 1.59 5.21
CA ASN A 16 8.70 2.40 4.06
C ASN A 16 9.91 3.14 3.46
N VAL A 17 10.80 3.68 4.30
CA VAL A 17 12.02 4.37 3.87
C VAL A 17 12.96 3.43 3.13
N GLN A 18 13.15 2.20 3.62
CA GLN A 18 13.99 1.21 2.93
C GLN A 18 13.36 0.77 1.61
N CYS A 19 12.04 0.57 1.56
CA CYS A 19 11.34 0.22 0.32
C CYS A 19 11.49 1.33 -0.74
N VAL A 20 11.36 2.61 -0.37
CA VAL A 20 11.60 3.76 -1.26
C VAL A 20 13.03 3.78 -1.77
N SER A 21 14.02 3.56 -0.90
CA SER A 21 15.42 3.49 -1.28
C SER A 21 15.71 2.35 -2.27
N GLN A 22 15.17 1.15 -2.00
CA GLN A 22 15.33 -0.01 -2.89
C GLN A 22 14.64 0.20 -4.24
N MET A 23 13.46 0.83 -4.26
CA MET A 23 12.77 1.20 -5.50
C MET A 23 13.62 2.15 -6.35
N ALA A 24 14.21 3.18 -5.76
CA ALA A 24 15.09 4.11 -6.48
C ALA A 24 16.30 3.40 -7.08
N LEU A 25 16.88 2.42 -6.36
CA LEU A 25 17.97 1.60 -6.87
C LEU A 25 17.53 0.74 -8.08
N LEU A 26 16.37 0.09 -7.99
CA LEU A 26 15.82 -0.71 -9.09
C LEU A 26 15.51 0.14 -10.32
N GLN A 27 14.93 1.33 -10.14
CA GLN A 27 14.68 2.28 -11.23
C GLN A 27 15.99 2.70 -11.92
N LYS A 28 17.04 2.99 -11.13
CA LYS A 28 18.36 3.31 -11.67
C LYS A 28 18.93 2.14 -12.47
N GLN A 29 18.90 0.93 -11.94
CA GLN A 29 19.40 -0.27 -12.62
C GLN A 29 18.63 -0.57 -13.90
N LEU A 30 17.30 -0.40 -13.89
CA LEU A 30 16.48 -0.54 -15.10
C LEU A 30 16.82 0.53 -16.14
N ALA A 31 17.08 1.77 -15.72
CA ALA A 31 17.49 2.83 -16.64
C ALA A 31 18.83 2.50 -17.34
N HIS A 32 19.79 1.94 -16.60
CA HIS A 32 21.05 1.45 -17.17
C HIS A 32 20.80 0.31 -18.17
N LEU A 33 20.00 -0.70 -17.80
CA LEU A 33 19.67 -1.81 -18.70
C LEU A 33 18.96 -1.34 -19.98
N VAL A 34 18.02 -0.40 -19.86
CA VAL A 34 17.33 0.20 -21.02
C VAL A 34 18.33 0.93 -21.92
N HIS A 35 19.33 1.59 -21.35
CA HIS A 35 20.39 2.25 -22.11
C HIS A 35 21.24 1.24 -22.87
N GLU A 36 21.72 0.19 -22.20
CA GLU A 36 22.53 -0.86 -22.81
C GLU A 36 21.80 -1.58 -23.95
N VAL A 37 20.50 -1.88 -23.77
CA VAL A 37 19.69 -2.49 -24.84
C VAL A 37 19.50 -1.55 -26.03
N LYS A 38 19.39 -0.23 -25.79
CA LYS A 38 19.34 0.74 -26.88
C LYS A 38 20.67 0.86 -27.61
N GLU A 39 21.78 0.87 -26.88
CA GLU A 39 23.11 0.87 -27.49
C GLU A 39 23.30 -0.36 -28.38
N GLU A 40 22.92 -1.54 -27.90
CA GLU A 40 22.99 -2.77 -28.69
C GLU A 40 22.10 -2.71 -29.94
N ASP A 41 20.86 -2.18 -29.85
CA ASP A 41 20.00 -1.95 -31.01
C ASP A 41 20.64 -0.99 -32.03
N THR A 42 21.28 0.09 -31.56
CA THR A 42 21.99 1.00 -32.47
C THR A 42 23.20 0.36 -33.13
N ILE A 43 23.96 -0.45 -32.41
CA ILE A 43 25.12 -1.16 -32.95
C ILE A 43 24.67 -2.17 -34.00
N ASP A 44 23.63 -2.95 -33.69
CA ASP A 44 23.08 -3.97 -34.59
C ASP A 44 22.55 -3.35 -35.90
N ARG A 45 21.85 -2.22 -35.80
CA ARG A 45 21.39 -1.45 -36.98
C ARG A 45 22.54 -0.90 -37.82
N MET A 46 23.59 -0.34 -37.19
CA MET A 46 24.76 0.15 -37.91
C MET A 46 25.48 -0.97 -38.66
N GLN A 47 25.60 -2.16 -38.05
CA GLN A 47 26.21 -3.32 -38.70
C GLN A 47 25.37 -3.80 -39.88
N PHE A 48 24.05 -3.81 -39.73
CA PHE A 48 23.12 -4.16 -40.78
C PHE A 48 23.20 -3.18 -41.97
N GLU A 49 23.20 -1.88 -41.73
CA GLU A 49 23.35 -0.85 -42.76
C GLU A 49 24.69 -0.99 -43.50
N LYS A 50 25.79 -1.19 -42.77
CA LYS A 50 27.11 -1.43 -43.36
C LYS A 50 27.12 -2.68 -44.24
N ALA A 51 26.50 -3.77 -43.80
CA ALA A 51 26.39 -5.01 -44.57
C ALA A 51 25.57 -4.82 -45.87
N GLN A 52 24.50 -4.02 -45.83
CA GLN A 52 23.73 -3.68 -47.04
C GLN A 52 24.54 -2.85 -48.05
N VAL A 53 25.39 -1.93 -47.58
CA VAL A 53 26.24 -1.10 -48.46
C VAL A 53 27.40 -1.90 -49.05
N ASP A 54 27.99 -2.83 -48.29
CA ASP A 54 29.13 -3.65 -48.73
C ASP A 54 28.72 -4.83 -49.64
N ALA A 55 27.49 -5.33 -49.53
CA ALA A 55 26.96 -6.43 -50.35
C ALA A 55 27.03 -6.18 -51.87
N PRO A 56 26.53 -5.05 -52.43
CA PRO A 56 26.63 -4.76 -53.86
C PRO A 56 28.06 -4.44 -54.32
N ARG A 57 28.94 -3.95 -53.43
CA ARG A 57 30.36 -3.70 -53.74
C ARG A 57 31.15 -4.99 -53.96
N LYS A 58 30.92 -6.02 -53.12
CA LYS A 58 31.54 -7.33 -53.27
C LYS A 58 31.04 -8.08 -54.52
N GLN A 59 29.74 -7.97 -54.83
CA GLN A 59 29.15 -8.54 -56.06
C GLN A 59 29.72 -7.93 -57.34
N ARG A 60 30.03 -6.62 -57.35
CA ARG A 60 30.66 -5.95 -58.49
C ARG A 60 32.13 -6.34 -58.71
N GLN A 61 32.86 -6.71 -57.65
CA GLN A 61 34.25 -7.18 -57.77
C GLN A 61 34.35 -8.65 -58.19
N SER A 62 33.37 -9.50 -57.84
CA SER A 62 33.33 -10.90 -58.29
C SER A 62 32.87 -11.09 -59.74
N ASN A 63 32.11 -10.13 -60.30
CA ASN A 63 31.53 -10.25 -61.64
C ASN A 63 32.48 -9.88 -62.80
N VAL A 64 33.77 -9.61 -62.53
CA VAL A 64 34.76 -9.30 -63.59
C VAL A 64 35.26 -10.57 -64.31
N THR A 65 34.95 -11.79 -63.83
CA THR A 65 35.51 -13.04 -64.40
C THR A 65 34.47 -14.01 -64.99
N THR A 66 33.21 -13.64 -65.23
CA THR A 66 32.28 -14.59 -65.89
C THR A 66 31.18 -13.91 -66.71
N ILE A 67 31.24 -14.12 -68.02
CA ILE A 67 30.21 -13.72 -68.99
C ILE A 67 29.14 -14.82 -69.03
N SER A 68 27.91 -14.52 -68.63
CA SER A 68 26.65 -14.75 -69.38
C SER A 68 25.40 -15.03 -68.52
N SER A 69 24.30 -14.43 -68.99
CA SER A 69 22.86 -14.65 -68.75
C SER A 69 22.11 -13.90 -67.63
N PRO A 70 20.89 -13.40 -67.91
CA PRO A 70 20.16 -12.49 -67.05
C PRO A 70 19.32 -13.27 -66.03
N ARG A 71 19.60 -13.08 -64.74
CA ARG A 71 18.71 -13.55 -63.67
C ARG A 71 18.41 -12.41 -62.72
N GLU A 72 17.12 -12.08 -62.72
CA GLU A 72 16.28 -11.60 -61.62
C GLU A 72 16.78 -10.42 -60.79
N SER A 73 16.00 -9.34 -60.90
CA SER A 73 16.00 -8.17 -60.05
C SER A 73 16.11 -8.54 -58.56
N PRO A 74 17.12 -8.05 -57.81
CA PRO A 74 17.14 -8.23 -56.36
C PRO A 74 16.18 -7.21 -55.72
N HIS A 75 14.89 -7.44 -55.85
CA HIS A 75 13.88 -6.81 -54.99
C HIS A 75 13.61 -7.71 -53.81
N ALA A 76 14.39 -7.54 -52.75
CA ALA A 76 13.91 -7.66 -51.39
C ALA A 76 14.77 -6.71 -50.57
N ALA A 77 14.19 -5.57 -50.17
CA ALA A 77 14.72 -4.85 -49.02
C ALA A 77 14.72 -5.87 -47.89
N THR A 78 15.90 -6.37 -47.52
CA THR A 78 16.02 -7.28 -46.38
C THR A 78 15.47 -6.49 -45.21
N GLU A 79 14.34 -6.92 -44.66
CA GLU A 79 13.75 -6.26 -43.50
C GLU A 79 14.73 -6.42 -42.34
N TYR A 80 14.94 -5.35 -41.57
CA TYR A 80 15.86 -5.41 -40.44
C TYR A 80 15.32 -6.40 -39.40
N THR A 81 16.06 -7.49 -39.19
CA THR A 81 15.77 -8.47 -38.15
C THR A 81 16.73 -8.27 -36.98
N PRO A 82 16.25 -7.88 -35.79
CA PRO A 82 17.10 -7.69 -34.63
C PRO A 82 17.84 -8.98 -34.24
N ASN A 83 19.04 -8.84 -33.69
CA ASN A 83 19.81 -9.98 -33.21
C ASN A 83 19.12 -10.78 -32.08
N ALA A 84 19.61 -11.99 -31.82
CA ALA A 84 19.00 -12.93 -30.86
C ALA A 84 18.93 -12.35 -29.43
N PHE A 85 19.90 -11.52 -29.05
CA PHE A 85 19.91 -10.84 -27.76
C PHE A 85 18.76 -9.83 -27.67
N LEU A 86 18.62 -8.93 -28.63
CA LEU A 86 17.56 -7.90 -28.65
C LEU A 86 16.15 -8.51 -28.69
N ARG A 87 15.98 -9.60 -29.45
CA ARG A 87 14.71 -10.34 -29.51
C ARG A 87 14.30 -10.93 -28.15
N THR A 88 15.28 -11.29 -27.33
CA THR A 88 15.05 -11.87 -25.99
C THR A 88 14.92 -10.77 -24.94
N MET A 89 15.83 -9.81 -24.94
CA MET A 89 15.92 -8.77 -23.92
C MET A 89 14.84 -7.70 -24.04
N GLY A 90 14.40 -7.35 -25.25
CA GLY A 90 13.34 -6.35 -25.47
C GLY A 90 12.04 -6.67 -24.71
N PRO A 91 11.48 -7.88 -24.84
CA PRO A 91 10.32 -8.33 -24.06
C PRO A 91 10.58 -8.35 -22.55
N HIS A 92 11.76 -8.79 -22.10
CA HIS A 92 12.10 -8.82 -20.67
C HIS A 92 12.17 -7.42 -20.06
N VAL A 93 12.81 -6.46 -20.73
CA VAL A 93 12.89 -5.07 -20.27
C VAL A 93 11.50 -4.44 -20.19
N SER A 94 10.64 -4.72 -21.18
CA SER A 94 9.26 -4.22 -21.19
C SER A 94 8.44 -4.80 -20.04
N ARG A 95 8.60 -6.09 -19.74
CA ARG A 95 7.96 -6.73 -18.59
C ARG A 95 8.44 -6.15 -17.26
N ILE A 96 9.76 -6.03 -17.07
CA ILE A 96 10.35 -5.47 -15.85
C ILE A 96 9.88 -4.03 -15.65
N LYS A 97 9.83 -3.22 -16.72
CA LYS A 97 9.32 -1.84 -16.66
C LYS A 97 7.86 -1.79 -16.19
N HIS A 98 7.02 -2.68 -16.68
CA HIS A 98 5.63 -2.76 -16.26
C HIS A 98 5.49 -3.20 -14.79
N GLU A 99 6.18 -4.27 -14.40
CA GLU A 99 6.17 -4.77 -13.01
C GLU A 99 6.69 -3.71 -12.04
N LEU A 100 7.77 -2.99 -12.39
CA LEU A 100 8.32 -1.94 -11.56
C LEU A 100 7.35 -0.76 -11.38
N SER A 101 6.60 -0.40 -12.42
CA SER A 101 5.55 0.62 -12.34
C SER A 101 4.45 0.21 -11.35
N VAL A 102 4.01 -1.05 -11.40
CA VAL A 102 2.98 -1.56 -10.46
C VAL A 102 3.48 -1.52 -9.02
N VAL A 103 4.75 -1.84 -8.78
CA VAL A 103 5.33 -1.78 -7.43
C VAL A 103 5.50 -0.33 -6.98
N GLN A 104 5.85 0.58 -7.89
CA GLN A 104 5.94 2.01 -7.59
C GLN A 104 4.59 2.57 -7.13
N ASP A 105 3.50 2.31 -7.85
CA ASP A 105 2.16 2.79 -7.48
C ASP A 105 1.75 2.30 -6.07
N LYS A 106 2.06 1.03 -5.76
CA LYS A 106 1.81 0.45 -4.42
C LYS A 106 2.65 1.10 -3.34
N LEU A 107 3.89 1.44 -3.66
CA LEU A 107 4.83 2.04 -2.71
C LEU A 107 4.44 3.50 -2.40
N GLU A 108 4.00 4.24 -3.42
CA GLU A 108 3.45 5.59 -3.26
C GLU A 108 2.22 5.54 -2.35
N SER A 109 1.26 4.66 -2.66
CA SER A 109 0.08 4.46 -1.81
C SER A 109 0.45 4.08 -0.38
N MET A 110 1.38 3.14 -0.18
CA MET A 110 1.84 2.76 1.17
C MET A 110 2.47 3.93 1.93
N THR A 111 3.22 4.79 1.25
CA THR A 111 3.88 5.95 1.85
C THR A 111 2.88 7.04 2.24
N GLU A 112 1.85 7.27 1.41
CA GLU A 112 0.73 8.16 1.74
C GLU A 112 -0.06 7.68 2.96
N HIS A 113 -0.43 6.39 2.98
CA HIS A 113 -1.11 5.81 4.15
C HIS A 113 -0.25 5.87 5.41
N TRP A 114 1.07 5.65 5.28
CA TRP A 114 1.98 5.80 6.42
C TRP A 114 1.98 7.24 6.96
N HIS A 115 1.93 8.25 6.10
CA HIS A 115 1.85 9.64 6.53
C HIS A 115 0.65 9.88 7.45
N GLU A 116 -0.53 9.40 7.06
CA GLU A 116 -1.75 9.53 7.87
C GLU A 116 -1.65 8.79 9.21
N VAL A 117 -1.11 7.57 9.18
CA VAL A 117 -0.91 6.74 10.37
C VAL A 117 0.09 7.37 11.33
N ALA A 118 1.20 7.90 10.82
CA ALA A 118 2.21 8.59 11.63
C ALA A 118 1.59 9.78 12.36
N VAL A 119 0.84 10.64 11.64
CA VAL A 119 0.14 11.78 12.23
C VAL A 119 -0.87 11.33 13.28
N TYR A 120 -1.63 10.26 13.02
CA TYR A 120 -2.60 9.72 13.98
C TYR A 120 -1.92 9.21 15.27
N LEU A 121 -0.74 8.59 15.15
CA LEU A 121 0.05 8.12 16.28
C LEU A 121 0.81 9.26 17.00
N GLY A 122 0.77 10.48 16.48
CA GLY A 122 1.54 11.62 17.00
C GLY A 122 3.03 11.55 16.64
N GLU A 123 3.40 10.67 15.70
CA GLU A 123 4.74 10.56 15.13
C GLU A 123 4.93 11.57 14.00
N SER A 124 6.19 11.91 13.71
CA SER A 124 6.52 12.63 12.49
C SER A 124 6.28 11.74 11.28
N SER A 125 5.78 12.28 10.18
CA SER A 125 5.67 11.55 8.92
C SER A 125 7.02 11.13 8.34
N ALA A 126 8.11 11.78 8.77
CA ALA A 126 9.47 11.38 8.44
C ALA A 126 9.96 10.19 9.29
N THR A 127 9.27 9.82 10.37
CA THR A 127 9.59 8.65 11.18
C THR A 127 9.41 7.39 10.34
N PRO A 128 10.39 6.47 10.30
CA PRO A 128 10.25 5.20 9.60
C PRO A 128 9.12 4.33 10.17
N SER A 129 8.35 3.68 9.30
CA SER A 129 7.20 2.85 9.69
C SER A 129 7.60 1.68 10.60
N ASP A 130 8.74 1.05 10.32
CA ASP A 130 9.26 -0.08 11.09
C ASP A 130 9.53 0.27 12.55
N TYR A 131 10.02 1.48 12.82
CA TYR A 131 10.27 1.96 14.17
C TYR A 131 8.98 2.09 14.97
N ALA A 132 8.02 2.86 14.46
CA ALA A 132 6.76 3.13 15.16
C ALA A 132 5.89 1.87 15.31
N LEU A 133 5.81 1.04 14.26
CA LEU A 133 5.13 -0.26 14.34
C LEU A 133 5.86 -1.22 15.29
N GLY A 134 7.19 -1.15 15.35
CA GLY A 134 8.02 -1.90 16.30
C GLY A 134 7.74 -1.53 17.75
N LEU A 135 7.59 -0.23 18.05
CA LEU A 135 7.18 0.25 19.38
C LEU A 135 5.79 -0.25 19.76
N LEU A 136 4.82 -0.15 18.85
CA LEU A 136 3.46 -0.64 19.08
C LEU A 136 3.45 -2.15 19.34
N HIS A 137 4.23 -2.91 18.58
CA HIS A 137 4.35 -4.35 18.77
C HIS A 137 4.99 -4.69 20.13
N ARG A 138 6.05 -3.99 20.53
CA ARG A 138 6.67 -4.17 21.85
C ARG A 138 5.67 -3.86 22.96
N PHE A 139 4.96 -2.75 22.86
CA PHE A 139 3.92 -2.38 23.83
C PHE A 139 2.86 -3.49 23.96
N MET A 140 2.38 -4.04 22.85
CA MET A 140 1.43 -5.15 22.88
C MET A 140 1.99 -6.39 23.58
N LEU A 141 3.27 -6.73 23.37
CA LEU A 141 3.91 -7.84 24.09
C LEU A 141 3.99 -7.58 25.60
N ASP A 142 4.33 -6.35 26.00
CA ASP A 142 4.42 -5.98 27.41
C ASP A 142 3.04 -6.02 28.08
N VAL A 143 1.99 -5.58 27.39
CA VAL A 143 0.59 -5.72 27.84
C VAL A 143 0.20 -7.19 27.98
N LYS A 144 0.55 -8.05 27.01
CA LYS A 144 0.29 -9.50 27.08
C LYS A 144 1.00 -10.14 28.29
N LEU A 145 2.24 -9.76 28.56
CA LEU A 145 3.01 -10.24 29.71
C LEU A 145 2.42 -9.77 31.04
N ALA A 146 2.12 -8.48 31.16
CA ALA A 146 1.50 -7.90 32.35
C ALA A 146 0.14 -8.54 32.64
N TYR A 147 -0.68 -8.74 31.60
CA TYR A 147 -1.95 -9.45 31.72
C TYR A 147 -1.79 -10.86 32.27
N ARG A 148 -0.88 -11.67 31.68
CA ARG A 148 -0.62 -13.03 32.16
C ARG A 148 -0.19 -13.04 33.62
N ALA A 149 0.64 -12.09 34.03
CA ALA A 149 1.09 -11.95 35.42
C ALA A 149 -0.03 -11.52 36.38
N LEU A 150 -0.95 -10.66 35.95
CA LEU A 150 -2.09 -10.22 36.76
C LEU A 150 -3.17 -11.31 36.89
N VAL A 151 -3.37 -12.09 35.82
CA VAL A 151 -4.25 -13.27 35.84
C VAL A 151 -3.69 -14.36 36.74
N SER A 152 -2.39 -14.66 36.66
CA SER A 152 -1.78 -15.69 37.52
C SER A 152 -1.80 -15.30 39.01
N LYS A 153 -1.74 -14.00 39.32
CA LYS A 153 -1.91 -13.46 40.68
C LYS A 153 -3.38 -13.35 41.12
N GLY A 154 -4.33 -13.70 40.26
CA GLY A 154 -5.77 -13.62 40.55
C GLY A 154 -6.33 -12.19 40.67
N VAL A 155 -5.55 -11.17 40.31
CA VAL A 155 -5.96 -9.75 40.38
C VAL A 155 -7.01 -9.45 39.30
N ILE A 156 -6.90 -10.11 38.15
CA ILE A 156 -7.76 -9.91 36.99
C ILE A 156 -8.31 -11.26 36.52
N ARG A 157 -9.60 -11.34 36.17
CA ARG A 157 -10.20 -12.55 35.59
C ARG A 157 -9.66 -12.77 34.17
N ALA A 158 -9.42 -14.03 33.82
CA ALA A 158 -8.87 -14.45 32.52
C ALA A 158 -9.75 -14.08 31.29
N THR A 159 -10.95 -13.54 31.50
CA THR A 159 -11.91 -13.11 30.46
C THR A 159 -11.87 -11.61 30.15
N SER A 160 -11.08 -10.81 30.88
CA SER A 160 -11.12 -9.35 30.77
C SER A 160 -10.35 -8.79 29.56
N ILE A 161 -9.40 -9.53 29.00
CA ILE A 161 -8.91 -9.23 27.65
C ILE A 161 -9.91 -9.80 26.64
N GLY A 162 -10.75 -8.91 26.12
CA GLY A 162 -11.56 -9.16 24.93
C GLY A 162 -13.04 -9.49 25.12
N SER A 163 -13.63 -9.50 26.34
CA SER A 163 -15.06 -9.89 26.46
C SER A 163 -15.95 -9.14 27.45
N SER A 164 -15.52 -8.05 28.09
CA SER A 164 -16.46 -7.18 28.81
C SER A 164 -16.15 -5.71 28.51
N THR A 165 -16.83 -5.18 27.49
CA THR A 165 -16.95 -3.73 27.31
C THR A 165 -17.94 -3.21 28.34
N ASN A 166 -17.43 -2.69 29.45
CA ASN A 166 -18.23 -2.05 30.48
C ASN A 166 -18.57 -0.62 30.06
N VAL A 167 -19.60 -0.05 30.70
CA VAL A 167 -19.91 1.37 30.54
C VAL A 167 -18.73 2.21 31.03
N GLY A 168 -18.29 3.17 30.20
CA GLY A 168 -17.12 4.00 30.42
C GLY A 168 -15.85 3.51 29.70
N ASP A 169 -15.84 2.27 29.20
CA ASP A 169 -14.68 1.74 28.47
C ASP A 169 -14.47 2.48 27.14
N ARG A 170 -13.21 2.70 26.78
CA ARG A 170 -12.83 3.17 25.45
C ARG A 170 -12.63 1.97 24.52
N ILE A 171 -13.38 1.96 23.43
CA ILE A 171 -13.30 0.95 22.39
C ILE A 171 -12.82 1.56 21.07
N ALA A 172 -12.14 0.77 20.25
CA ALA A 172 -11.84 1.13 18.88
C ALA A 172 -12.99 0.67 17.98
N THR A 173 -13.43 1.54 17.07
CA THR A 173 -14.44 1.21 16.04
C THR A 173 -13.92 1.61 14.67
N VAL A 174 -14.60 1.20 13.60
CA VAL A 174 -14.31 1.63 12.22
C VAL A 174 -14.37 3.15 12.05
N LEU A 175 -15.11 3.85 12.92
CA LEU A 175 -15.26 5.31 12.93
C LEU A 175 -14.31 6.03 13.91
N GLY A 176 -13.32 5.31 14.43
CA GLY A 176 -12.35 5.80 15.42
C GLY A 176 -12.68 5.41 16.86
N ALA A 177 -11.94 5.99 17.80
CA ALA A 177 -12.10 5.71 19.22
C ALA A 177 -13.45 6.21 19.75
N ALA A 178 -14.17 5.34 20.45
CA ALA A 178 -15.47 5.63 21.04
C ALA A 178 -15.50 5.24 22.52
N THR A 179 -16.33 5.90 23.32
CA THR A 179 -16.56 5.56 24.73
C THR A 179 -17.92 4.89 24.87
N VAL A 180 -17.96 3.72 25.51
CA VAL A 180 -19.20 2.98 25.75
C VAL A 180 -20.06 3.74 26.75
N LEU A 181 -21.26 4.13 26.35
CA LEU A 181 -22.27 4.79 27.19
C LEU A 181 -23.20 3.78 27.85
N ALA A 182 -23.56 2.72 27.13
CA ALA A 182 -24.43 1.68 27.64
C ALA A 182 -24.14 0.35 26.94
N GLN A 183 -24.25 -0.74 27.68
CA GLN A 183 -24.21 -2.09 27.14
C GLN A 183 -25.63 -2.67 27.19
N ARG A 184 -26.22 -2.90 26.02
CA ARG A 184 -27.43 -3.74 25.87
C ARG A 184 -26.98 -5.13 25.44
N GLN A 185 -27.75 -6.17 25.75
CA GLN A 185 -27.37 -7.59 25.60
C GLN A 185 -26.59 -7.94 24.31
N ARG A 186 -26.90 -7.33 23.16
CA ARG A 186 -26.17 -7.52 21.90
C ARG A 186 -25.68 -6.22 21.23
N ASN A 187 -25.96 -5.05 21.80
CA ASN A 187 -25.67 -3.75 21.20
C ASN A 187 -24.91 -2.86 22.18
N LEU A 188 -23.87 -2.20 21.70
CA LEU A 188 -23.13 -1.18 22.45
C LEU A 188 -23.56 0.21 21.98
N GLU A 189 -24.03 1.03 22.91
CA GLU A 189 -24.21 2.45 22.66
C GLU A 189 -22.89 3.14 22.98
N VAL A 190 -22.34 3.87 22.01
CA VAL A 190 -21.03 4.51 22.13
C VAL A 190 -21.09 5.97 21.71
N THR A 191 -20.23 6.80 22.32
CA THR A 191 -20.04 8.20 21.95
C THR A 191 -18.67 8.42 21.36
N PHE A 192 -18.60 9.22 20.31
CA PHE A 192 -17.35 9.61 19.66
C PHE A 192 -16.91 10.98 20.19
N PRO A 193 -15.68 11.14 20.69
CA PRO A 193 -15.18 12.43 21.17
C PRO A 193 -15.22 13.56 20.13
N TRP A 194 -15.20 13.22 18.84
CA TRP A 194 -15.33 14.16 17.72
C TRP A 194 -16.80 14.49 17.37
N ALA A 195 -17.77 13.70 17.83
CA ALA A 195 -19.21 13.89 17.56
C ALA A 195 -19.92 14.84 18.55
N LYS A 196 -19.17 15.70 19.27
CA LYS A 196 -19.63 16.64 20.31
C LYS A 196 -20.74 17.63 19.91
N VAL A 197 -21.25 17.59 18.68
CA VAL A 197 -22.29 18.51 18.17
C VAL A 197 -23.72 17.93 18.28
N ALA A 198 -23.89 16.64 18.61
CA ALA A 198 -25.21 16.07 18.88
C ALA A 198 -25.49 16.05 20.39
N TYR A 199 -25.85 17.21 20.94
CA TYR A 199 -26.29 17.35 22.33
C TYR A 199 -27.62 16.62 22.59
N LEU A 200 -27.54 15.47 23.23
CA LEU A 200 -28.36 15.18 24.40
C LEU A 200 -27.39 14.64 25.46
N GLN A 201 -27.14 15.42 26.52
CA GLN A 201 -26.43 14.91 27.68
C GLN A 201 -27.18 13.67 28.20
N PRO A 202 -26.52 12.51 28.35
CA PRO A 202 -27.18 11.30 28.84
C PRO A 202 -27.40 11.33 30.37
N THR A 203 -27.17 12.47 31.04
CA THR A 203 -27.29 12.59 32.50
C THR A 203 -28.69 12.96 32.98
N SER A 204 -29.64 13.27 32.10
CA SER A 204 -31.01 13.59 32.52
C SER A 204 -31.88 12.35 32.46
N VAL A 205 -32.00 11.62 33.58
CA VAL A 205 -33.13 10.70 33.77
C VAL A 205 -34.39 11.55 33.78
N VAL A 206 -35.08 11.61 32.64
CA VAL A 206 -36.31 12.40 32.50
C VAL A 206 -37.42 11.69 33.26
N ARG A 207 -38.04 12.39 34.21
CA ARG A 207 -39.13 11.89 35.05
C ARG A 207 -40.48 12.37 34.52
N PRO A 208 -41.58 11.66 34.84
CA PRO A 208 -42.91 12.18 34.60
C PRO A 208 -43.08 13.55 35.28
N GLY A 209 -43.47 14.57 34.50
CA GLY A 209 -43.59 15.96 34.94
C GLY A 209 -42.50 16.91 34.43
N ASP A 210 -41.40 16.37 33.89
CA ASP A 210 -40.31 17.20 33.37
C ASP A 210 -40.69 17.92 32.08
N ARG A 211 -40.26 19.19 31.97
CA ARG A 211 -40.45 20.02 30.77
C ARG A 211 -39.30 19.80 29.81
N VAL A 212 -39.62 19.35 28.61
CA VAL A 212 -38.65 19.07 27.54
C VAL A 212 -38.93 19.95 26.33
N VAL A 213 -37.87 20.30 25.59
CA VAL A 213 -37.97 21.11 24.38
C VAL A 213 -37.54 20.26 23.18
N CYS A 214 -38.48 20.01 22.28
CA CYS A 214 -38.25 19.31 21.02
C CYS A 214 -38.23 20.32 19.85
N ARG A 215 -37.25 20.19 18.95
CA ARG A 215 -37.11 21.11 17.82
C ARG A 215 -38.21 20.95 16.76
N GLN A 216 -38.83 19.78 16.66
CA GLN A 216 -39.88 19.48 15.68
C GLN A 216 -41.30 19.69 16.23
N PHE A 217 -41.50 19.52 17.55
CA PHE A 217 -42.83 19.52 18.17
C PHE A 217 -43.01 20.59 19.26
N GLY A 218 -41.99 21.43 19.52
CA GLY A 218 -42.05 22.48 20.53
C GLY A 218 -41.82 22.00 21.96
N ARG A 219 -42.35 22.74 22.95
CA ARG A 219 -42.19 22.42 24.38
C ARG A 219 -43.28 21.43 24.82
N GLY A 220 -42.87 20.35 25.49
CA GLY A 220 -43.78 19.31 26.00
C GLY A 220 -43.49 18.94 27.44
N ILE A 221 -44.45 18.29 28.10
CA ILE A 221 -44.28 17.72 29.44
C ILE A 221 -44.29 16.20 29.30
N VAL A 222 -43.30 15.54 29.90
CA VAL A 222 -43.22 14.08 29.86
C VAL A 222 -44.27 13.49 30.79
N THR A 223 -45.14 12.63 30.26
CA THR A 223 -46.12 11.87 31.05
C THR A 223 -45.71 10.41 31.12
N ALA A 224 -46.00 9.74 32.24
CA ALA A 224 -45.81 8.31 32.34
C ALA A 224 -46.73 7.59 31.35
N THR A 225 -46.18 6.73 30.50
CA THR A 225 -46.97 5.77 29.74
C THR A 225 -47.48 4.71 30.70
N ARG A 226 -48.80 4.52 30.74
CA ARG A 226 -49.43 3.43 31.51
C ARG A 226 -48.96 2.06 31.02
#